data_AF-A0A126QTW0-F1
#
_entry.id   AF-A0A126QTW0-F1
#
_cell.length_a   1.000
_cell.length_b   1.000
_cell.length_c   1.000
_cell.angle_alpha   90.00
_cell.angle_beta   90.00
_cell.angle_gamma   90.00
#
_symmetry.space_group_name_H-M   'P 1'
#
loop_
_entity.id
_entity.type
_entity.pdbx_description
1 polymer ?
#
loop_
_entity_poly.entity_id
_entity_poly.type
_entity_poly.pdbx_seq_one_letter_code
_entity_poly.pdbx_strand_id
1 'polypeptide(L)'
;MISEAANRYILVHTSTVSDIMANIIILNAAARKNGNTAALVEAFMKGAKESGNTVKEFYLQTMTIRGCLACMGCTRNAEPCAQKDEMTQIYEAFKDCDTVVMSSPVYFYGVAGPLKTTVDRLFAVFSKYGYEACQRDCALLMTSDDPEFDEPLDWYRKFADNMGWNNLGEVLGSGRVQEAHDLGASIGH
;
A
#
# COMPACT_ATOMS: atom_id res chain seq x y z
N MET A 1 13.93 21.87 -61.74
CA MET A 1 13.28 22.51 -60.59
C MET A 1 12.02 21.69 -60.32
N ILE A 2 12.08 20.59 -59.56
CA ILE A 2 11.95 20.51 -58.07
C ILE A 2 10.55 21.02 -57.66
N SER A 3 9.63 20.34 -56.97
CA SER A 3 9.63 19.14 -56.12
C SER A 3 8.22 18.48 -56.14
N GLU A 4 8.14 17.14 -56.11
CA GLU A 4 7.82 16.25 -54.97
C GLU A 4 6.32 16.08 -54.64
N ALA A 5 5.87 14.85 -54.90
CA ALA A 5 4.64 14.27 -54.39
C ALA A 5 4.70 14.21 -52.85
N ALA A 6 3.69 14.77 -52.20
CA ALA A 6 3.53 14.72 -50.75
C ALA A 6 3.28 13.27 -50.31
N ASN A 7 4.34 12.67 -49.76
CA ASN A 7 4.35 11.36 -49.15
C ASN A 7 3.51 11.41 -47.85
N ARG A 8 2.37 10.73 -47.84
CA ARG A 8 1.53 10.58 -46.64
C ARG A 8 2.16 9.52 -45.73
N TYR A 9 3.12 9.92 -44.88
CA TYR A 9 3.48 9.11 -43.73
C TYR A 9 2.41 9.26 -42.66
N ILE A 10 1.68 8.17 -42.41
CA ILE A 10 0.86 7.99 -41.23
C ILE A 10 1.82 7.96 -40.04
N LEU A 11 1.83 9.02 -39.23
CA LEU A 11 2.45 9.00 -37.92
C LEU A 11 1.56 8.14 -37.02
N VAL A 12 1.89 6.86 -36.89
CA VAL A 12 1.37 6.04 -35.80
C VAL A 12 2.02 6.59 -34.53
N HIS A 13 1.29 7.39 -33.76
CA HIS A 13 1.66 7.67 -32.37
C HIS A 13 1.52 6.36 -31.60
N THR A 14 2.57 5.54 -31.60
CA THR A 14 2.75 4.55 -30.54
C THR A 14 3.14 5.34 -29.30
N SER A 15 2.16 5.68 -28.46
CA SER A 15 2.41 6.11 -27.10
C SER A 15 3.18 4.98 -26.43
N THR A 16 4.49 5.14 -26.26
CA THR A 16 5.25 4.30 -25.33
C THR A 16 4.65 4.57 -23.96
N VAL A 17 3.95 3.59 -23.39
CA VAL A 17 3.65 3.58 -21.96
C VAL A 17 5.02 3.68 -21.30
N SER A 18 5.35 4.84 -20.75
CA SER A 18 6.50 4.95 -19.87
C SER A 18 6.14 4.10 -18.66
N ASP A 19 6.80 2.96 -18.48
CA ASP A 19 6.69 2.18 -17.25
C ASP A 19 7.05 3.12 -16.08
N ILE A 20 6.03 3.55 -15.32
CA ILE A 20 6.24 4.45 -14.19
C ILE A 20 6.67 3.56 -13.03
N MET A 21 7.95 3.62 -12.66
CA MET A 21 8.43 2.95 -11.45
C MET A 21 7.74 3.56 -10.23
N ALA A 22 6.93 2.75 -9.54
CA ALA A 22 6.24 3.14 -8.31
C ALA A 22 7.09 2.84 -7.06
N ASN A 23 6.95 3.67 -6.04
CA ASN A 23 7.47 3.45 -4.70
C ASN A 23 6.39 2.84 -3.82
N ILE A 24 6.54 1.57 -3.48
CA ILE A 24 5.57 0.80 -2.73
C ILE A 24 6.05 0.60 -1.30
N ILE A 25 5.18 0.92 -0.33
CA ILE A 25 5.38 0.48 1.05
C ILE A 25 4.41 -0.66 1.39
N ILE A 26 4.87 -1.65 2.14
CA ILE A 26 4.03 -2.75 2.62
C ILE A 26 3.95 -2.69 4.14
N LEU A 27 2.75 -2.52 4.67
CA LEU A 27 2.42 -2.63 6.09
C LEU A 27 2.11 -4.10 6.40
N ASN A 28 3.15 -4.89 6.69
CA ASN A 28 3.02 -6.34 6.87
C ASN A 28 2.68 -6.72 8.31
N ALA A 29 1.42 -7.10 8.57
CA ALA A 29 0.97 -7.60 9.87
C ALA A 29 0.86 -9.12 9.97
N ALA A 30 1.49 -9.88 9.06
CA ALA A 30 1.57 -11.32 9.14
C ALA A 30 2.02 -11.75 10.54
N ALA A 31 1.30 -12.70 11.16
CA ALA A 31 1.64 -13.13 12.52
C ALA A 31 2.92 -13.97 12.60
N ARG A 32 3.34 -14.57 11.48
CA ARG A 32 4.52 -15.43 11.37
C ARG A 32 5.26 -15.05 10.10
N LYS A 33 6.59 -14.96 10.18
CA LYS A 33 7.46 -14.66 9.02
C LYS A 33 7.33 -15.66 7.87
N ASN A 34 6.96 -16.91 8.18
CA ASN A 34 6.81 -17.98 7.19
C ASN A 34 5.35 -18.51 7.16
N GLY A 35 4.38 -17.63 7.40
CA GLY A 35 2.95 -17.98 7.40
C GLY A 35 2.23 -17.61 6.11
N ASN A 36 0.93 -17.93 6.02
CA ASN A 36 0.11 -17.69 4.83
C ASN A 36 0.11 -16.21 4.37
N THR A 37 -0.10 -15.27 5.28
CA THR A 37 -0.07 -13.83 4.96
C THR A 37 1.30 -13.39 4.45
N ALA A 38 2.37 -13.92 5.05
CA ALA A 38 3.74 -13.60 4.62
C ALA A 38 4.04 -14.15 3.22
N ALA A 39 3.50 -15.33 2.88
CA ALA A 39 3.62 -15.89 1.54
C ALA A 39 2.92 -15.02 0.47
N LEU A 40 1.76 -14.43 0.78
CA LEU A 40 1.12 -13.45 -0.11
C LEU A 40 1.99 -12.20 -0.29
N VAL A 41 2.53 -11.66 0.80
CA VAL A 41 3.42 -10.48 0.76
C VAL A 41 4.67 -10.77 -0.08
N GLU A 42 5.32 -11.92 0.13
CA GLU A 42 6.51 -12.31 -0.63
C GLU A 42 6.21 -12.43 -2.13
N ALA A 43 5.09 -13.06 -2.50
CA ALA A 43 4.68 -13.20 -3.89
C ALA A 43 4.36 -11.84 -4.54
N PHE A 44 3.62 -10.98 -3.84
CA PHE A 44 3.36 -9.61 -4.29
C PHE A 44 4.65 -8.81 -4.47
N MET A 45 5.57 -8.86 -3.50
CA MET A 45 6.86 -8.17 -3.59
C MET A 45 7.66 -8.65 -4.79
N LYS A 46 7.60 -9.95 -5.10
CA LYS A 46 8.26 -10.51 -6.28
C LYS A 46 7.67 -9.92 -7.56
N GLY A 47 6.35 -9.94 -7.73
CA GLY A 47 5.69 -9.39 -8.92
C GLY A 47 5.99 -7.90 -9.10
N ALA A 48 5.86 -7.11 -8.03
CA ALA A 48 6.14 -5.68 -8.07
C ALA A 48 7.59 -5.37 -8.47
N LYS A 49 8.57 -6.12 -7.94
CA LYS A 49 9.99 -5.94 -8.28
C LYS A 49 10.32 -6.38 -9.71
N GLU A 50 9.67 -7.43 -10.20
CA GLU A 50 9.82 -7.89 -11.59
C GLU A 50 9.33 -6.85 -12.59
N SER A 51 8.33 -6.04 -12.22
CA SER A 51 7.85 -4.88 -12.97
C SER A 51 8.68 -3.60 -12.78
N GLY A 52 9.80 -3.67 -12.05
CA GLY A 52 10.72 -2.53 -11.87
C GLY A 52 10.36 -1.56 -10.74
N ASN A 53 9.33 -1.86 -9.94
CA ASN A 53 8.94 -1.02 -8.80
C ASN A 53 9.92 -1.16 -7.63
N THR A 54 10.01 -0.12 -6.79
CA THR A 54 10.73 -0.20 -5.52
C THR A 54 9.76 -0.62 -4.42
N VAL A 55 10.20 -1.52 -3.54
CA VAL A 55 9.32 -2.06 -2.48
C VAL A 55 10.04 -2.02 -1.14
N LYS A 56 9.43 -1.34 -0.16
CA LYS A 56 9.87 -1.29 1.23
C LYS A 56 8.85 -1.96 2.15
N GLU A 57 9.25 -3.10 2.70
CA GLU A 57 8.42 -3.84 3.66
C GLU A 57 8.66 -3.35 5.10
N PHE A 58 7.57 -3.16 5.84
CA PHE A 58 7.55 -2.94 7.28
C PHE A 58 6.88 -4.11 7.97
N TYR A 59 7.68 -5.02 8.55
CA TYR A 59 7.17 -6.15 9.31
C TYR A 59 6.73 -5.71 10.72
N LEU A 60 5.44 -5.39 10.84
CA LEU A 60 4.87 -4.67 11.99
C LEU A 60 4.95 -5.46 13.30
N GLN A 61 4.95 -6.81 13.25
CA GLN A 61 5.06 -7.64 14.46
C GLN A 61 6.37 -7.45 15.22
N THR A 62 7.43 -7.01 14.54
CA THR A 62 8.73 -6.74 15.18
C THR A 62 8.95 -5.28 15.52
N MET A 63 8.04 -4.40 15.12
CA MET A 63 8.15 -2.96 15.35
C MET A 63 7.45 -2.55 16.64
N THR A 64 8.10 -1.71 17.42
CA THR A 64 7.54 -1.05 18.58
C THR A 64 6.76 0.17 18.11
N ILE A 65 5.46 -0.01 17.89
CA ILE A 65 4.52 1.06 17.53
C ILE A 65 3.43 1.12 18.59
N ARG A 66 3.33 2.26 19.29
CA ARG A 66 2.27 2.48 20.29
C ARG A 66 1.02 3.03 19.63
N GLY A 67 -0.12 2.82 20.29
CA GLY A 67 -1.40 3.42 19.90
C GLY A 67 -1.34 4.95 19.87
N CYS A 68 -2.23 5.55 19.08
CA CYS A 68 -2.38 7.01 19.08
C CYS A 68 -2.85 7.49 20.47
N LEU A 69 -2.15 8.45 21.07
CA LEU A 69 -2.52 9.03 22.37
C LEU A 69 -3.64 10.08 22.28
N ALA A 70 -4.15 10.36 21.08
CA ALA A 70 -5.07 11.47 20.82
C ALA A 70 -4.59 12.83 21.38
N CYS A 71 -3.27 13.00 21.53
CA CYS A 71 -2.70 14.18 22.18
C CYS A 71 -2.74 15.43 21.28
N MET A 72 -3.10 15.28 20.01
CA MET A 72 -3.14 16.34 18.99
C MET A 72 -1.79 17.03 18.75
N GLY A 73 -0.66 16.42 19.15
CA GLY A 73 0.67 16.99 18.92
C GLY A 73 1.01 17.19 17.44
N CYS A 74 0.45 16.37 16.54
CA CYS A 74 0.59 16.53 15.08
C CYS A 74 0.01 17.85 14.55
N THR A 75 -0.95 18.47 15.25
CA THR A 75 -1.50 19.80 14.89
C THR A 75 -0.72 20.99 15.46
N ARG A 76 0.19 20.74 16.43
CA ARG A 76 0.87 21.79 17.22
C ARG A 76 2.39 21.77 17.05
N ASN A 77 2.87 21.49 15.84
CA ASN A 77 4.29 21.47 15.43
C ASN A 77 5.13 20.25 15.85
N ALA A 78 4.54 19.08 16.15
CA ALA A 78 5.33 17.85 16.20
C ALA A 78 5.52 17.26 14.79
N GLU A 79 6.73 16.83 14.42
CA GLU A 79 6.99 16.32 13.06
C GLU A 79 7.06 14.78 12.99
N PRO A 80 6.20 14.13 12.16
CA PRO A 80 4.77 14.47 12.07
C PRO A 80 4.01 14.12 13.37
N CYS A 81 4.65 13.41 14.31
CA CYS A 81 4.04 13.05 15.58
C CYS A 81 4.93 13.34 16.78
N ALA A 82 4.30 13.62 17.92
CA ALA A 82 4.96 13.81 19.21
C ALA A 82 5.51 12.48 19.79
N GLN A 83 4.84 11.36 19.49
CA GLN A 83 5.32 10.04 19.88
C GLN A 83 6.52 9.65 19.01
N LYS A 84 7.69 9.49 19.64
CA LYS A 84 8.92 9.01 18.99
C LYS A 84 9.08 7.51 19.26
N ASP A 85 8.75 6.73 18.24
CA ASP A 85 8.92 5.28 18.16
C ASP A 85 9.13 4.87 16.69
N GLU A 86 9.12 3.57 16.41
CA GLU A 86 9.50 3.04 15.09
C GLU A 86 8.52 3.41 13.97
N MET A 87 7.36 3.97 14.30
CA MET A 87 6.44 4.60 13.34
C MET A 87 7.12 5.71 12.52
N THR A 88 8.18 6.33 13.06
CA THR A 88 8.97 7.35 12.34
C THR A 88 9.48 6.83 11.00
N GLN A 89 9.89 5.57 10.92
CA GLN A 89 10.39 4.97 9.68
C GLN A 89 9.30 4.84 8.61
N ILE A 90 8.06 4.59 9.02
CA ILE A 90 6.89 4.50 8.15
C ILE A 90 6.50 5.90 7.69
N TYR A 91 6.47 6.89 8.58
CA TYR A 91 6.18 8.28 8.21
C TYR A 91 7.16 8.82 7.17
N GLU A 92 8.45 8.51 7.29
CA GLU A 92 9.44 8.93 6.29
C GLU A 92 9.21 8.25 4.94
N ALA A 93 8.93 6.94 4.93
CA ALA A 93 8.66 6.24 3.67
C ALA A 93 7.32 6.65 3.03
N PHE A 94 6.33 7.04 3.84
CA PHE A 94 5.01 7.47 3.34
C PHE A 94 5.07 8.78 2.54
N LYS A 95 6.07 9.64 2.78
CA LYS A 95 6.23 10.93 2.07
C LYS A 95 6.40 10.73 0.57
N ASP A 96 7.19 9.73 0.19
CA ASP A 96 7.63 9.51 -1.19
C ASP A 96 7.02 8.24 -1.82
N CYS A 97 6.07 7.58 -1.13
CA CYS A 97 5.41 6.39 -1.66
C CYS A 97 4.20 6.76 -2.54
N ASP A 98 4.00 5.96 -3.58
CA ASP A 98 2.83 6.04 -4.46
C ASP A 98 1.74 5.06 -3.99
N THR A 99 2.16 3.87 -3.55
CA THR A 99 1.26 2.78 -3.15
C THR A 99 1.51 2.31 -1.72
N VAL A 100 0.42 2.09 -0.99
CA VAL A 100 0.42 1.46 0.34
C VAL A 100 -0.29 0.11 0.28
N VAL A 101 0.45 -0.96 0.52
CA VAL A 101 -0.10 -2.32 0.60
C VAL A 101 -0.32 -2.66 2.06
N MET A 102 -1.55 -3.01 2.41
CA MET A 102 -1.90 -3.50 3.74
C MET A 102 -1.95 -5.02 3.71
N SER A 103 -1.27 -5.69 4.64
CA SER A 103 -1.43 -7.15 4.79
C SER A 103 -1.77 -7.55 6.21
N SER A 104 -2.67 -8.52 6.34
CA SER A 104 -3.16 -8.97 7.63
C SER A 104 -3.72 -10.39 7.59
N PRO A 105 -3.53 -11.21 8.63
CA PRO A 105 -4.49 -12.25 8.93
C PRO A 105 -5.82 -11.62 9.42
N VAL A 106 -6.94 -12.33 9.27
CA VAL A 106 -8.19 -12.00 9.96
C VAL A 106 -8.10 -12.54 11.38
N TYR A 107 -8.18 -11.66 12.37
CA TYR A 107 -8.20 -12.01 13.79
C TYR A 107 -9.43 -11.44 14.47
N PHE A 108 -10.25 -12.31 15.07
CA PHE A 108 -11.52 -11.95 15.70
C PHE A 108 -12.37 -11.05 14.79
N TYR A 109 -12.59 -11.48 13.55
CA TYR A 109 -13.40 -10.78 12.54
C TYR A 109 -12.88 -9.39 12.14
N GLY A 110 -11.62 -9.08 12.45
CA GLY A 110 -10.99 -7.81 12.10
C GLY A 110 -9.58 -7.97 11.57
N VAL A 111 -8.96 -6.85 11.22
CA VAL A 111 -7.53 -6.81 10.91
C VAL A 111 -6.69 -7.01 12.18
N ALA A 112 -5.46 -7.48 12.01
CA ALA A 112 -4.53 -7.67 13.11
C ALA A 112 -4.20 -6.33 13.79
N GLY A 113 -4.10 -6.38 15.13
CA GLY A 113 -3.84 -5.21 15.97
C GLY A 113 -2.67 -4.32 15.53
N PRO A 114 -1.51 -4.87 15.13
CA PRO A 114 -0.40 -4.06 14.62
C PRO A 114 -0.74 -3.26 13.36
N LEU A 115 -1.51 -3.83 12.41
CA LEU A 115 -1.97 -3.09 11.24
C LEU A 115 -2.89 -1.95 11.66
N LYS A 116 -3.91 -2.23 12.48
CA LYS A 116 -4.85 -1.22 12.95
C LYS A 116 -4.14 -0.08 13.69
N THR A 117 -3.21 -0.42 14.57
CA THR A 117 -2.40 0.53 15.33
C THR A 117 -1.59 1.43 14.39
N THR A 118 -0.97 0.85 13.36
CA THR A 118 -0.17 1.58 12.38
C THR A 118 -1.04 2.51 11.54
N VAL A 119 -2.18 2.04 11.04
CA VAL A 119 -3.12 2.84 10.25
C VAL A 119 -3.70 3.99 11.08
N ASP A 120 -4.09 3.76 12.34
CA ASP A 120 -4.55 4.83 13.24
C ASP A 120 -3.50 5.92 13.46
N ARG A 121 -2.22 5.54 13.44
CA ARG A 121 -1.09 6.46 13.61
C ARG A 121 -0.84 7.30 12.36
N LEU A 122 -1.30 6.89 11.17
CA LEU A 122 -1.27 7.72 9.96
C LEU A 122 -2.13 8.99 10.08
N PHE A 123 -3.03 9.09 11.06
CA PHE A 123 -3.70 10.35 11.39
C PHE A 123 -2.70 11.52 11.55
N ALA A 124 -1.49 11.25 12.05
CA ALA A 124 -0.46 12.28 12.18
C ALA A 124 -0.04 12.90 10.83
N VAL A 125 0.01 12.13 9.74
CA VAL A 125 0.35 12.66 8.41
C VAL A 125 -0.85 13.40 7.80
N PHE A 126 -2.06 12.84 7.89
CA PHE A 126 -3.28 13.49 7.40
C PHE A 126 -3.54 14.83 8.10
N SER A 127 -3.37 14.85 9.42
CA SER A 127 -3.53 16.07 10.23
C SER A 127 -2.52 17.15 9.90
N LYS A 128 -1.34 16.79 9.38
CA LYS A 128 -0.26 17.74 9.10
C LYS A 128 -0.29 18.23 7.66
N TYR A 129 -0.49 17.33 6.70
CA TYR A 129 -0.37 17.62 5.28
C TYR A 129 -1.73 17.74 4.56
N GLY A 130 -2.82 17.35 5.22
CA GLY A 130 -4.15 17.29 4.64
C GLY A 130 -4.44 15.94 3.96
N TYR A 131 -5.72 15.63 3.81
CA TYR A 131 -6.17 14.36 3.21
C TYR A 131 -5.78 14.25 1.74
N GLU A 132 -6.00 15.31 0.96
CA GLU A 132 -5.70 15.34 -0.48
C GLU A 132 -4.22 15.04 -0.78
N ALA A 133 -3.29 15.70 -0.07
CA ALA A 133 -1.85 15.46 -0.24
C ALA A 133 -1.40 14.05 0.20
N CYS A 134 -2.21 13.37 1.01
CA CYS A 134 -1.94 12.03 1.51
C CYS A 134 -2.72 10.94 0.75
N GLN A 135 -3.38 11.26 -0.37
CA GLN A 135 -4.00 10.27 -1.23
C GLN A 135 -2.96 9.35 -1.84
N ARG A 136 -3.23 8.05 -1.84
CA ARG A 136 -2.32 7.01 -2.34
C ARG A 136 -3.11 5.97 -3.14
N ASP A 137 -2.41 5.23 -3.98
CA ASP A 137 -2.90 3.92 -4.37
C ASP A 137 -2.81 2.96 -3.17
N CYS A 138 -3.69 1.96 -3.13
CA CYS A 138 -3.61 0.94 -2.11
C CYS A 138 -4.04 -0.44 -2.58
N ALA A 139 -3.55 -1.46 -1.89
CA ALA A 139 -3.96 -2.85 -2.10
C ALA A 139 -4.07 -3.59 -0.75
N LEU A 140 -4.84 -4.68 -0.74
CA LEU A 140 -5.03 -5.53 0.44
C LEU A 140 -4.60 -6.97 0.18
N LEU A 141 -3.77 -7.53 1.07
CA LEU A 141 -3.42 -8.95 1.08
C LEU A 141 -3.89 -9.58 2.40
N MET A 142 -4.89 -10.45 2.34
CA MET A 142 -5.55 -10.95 3.55
C MET A 142 -5.73 -12.47 3.55
N THR A 143 -5.50 -13.08 4.70
CA THR A 143 -5.71 -14.52 4.90
C THR A 143 -6.56 -14.77 6.13
N SER A 144 -7.39 -15.81 6.08
CA SER A 144 -8.18 -16.29 7.21
C SER A 144 -8.20 -17.81 7.18
N ASP A 145 -8.43 -18.44 8.34
CA ASP A 145 -8.69 -19.89 8.41
C ASP A 145 -10.16 -20.20 8.04
N ASP A 146 -11.05 -19.22 8.21
CA ASP A 146 -12.44 -19.26 7.77
C ASP A 146 -12.63 -18.46 6.47
N PRO A 147 -13.62 -18.79 5.62
CA PRO A 147 -13.86 -18.07 4.36
C PRO A 147 -14.47 -16.67 4.54
N GLU A 148 -14.56 -16.14 5.76
CA GLU A 148 -15.23 -14.89 6.09
C GLU A 148 -14.24 -13.71 6.13
N PHE A 149 -14.50 -12.71 5.28
CA PHE A 149 -13.67 -11.50 5.14
C PHE A 149 -14.49 -10.21 5.23
N ASP A 150 -15.81 -10.28 5.38
CA ASP A 150 -16.72 -9.15 5.14
C ASP A 150 -16.39 -7.94 6.02
N GLU A 151 -16.27 -8.12 7.34
CA GLU A 151 -15.96 -7.05 8.29
C GLU A 151 -14.58 -6.38 8.06
N PRO A 152 -13.45 -7.11 7.97
CA PRO A 152 -12.17 -6.47 7.73
C PRO A 152 -12.06 -5.88 6.32
N LEU A 153 -12.78 -6.43 5.33
CA LEU A 153 -12.82 -5.91 3.97
C LEU A 153 -13.63 -4.61 3.88
N ASP A 154 -14.79 -4.56 4.54
CA ASP A 154 -15.61 -3.35 4.65
C ASP A 154 -14.84 -2.23 5.36
N TRP A 155 -14.12 -2.54 6.44
CA TRP A 155 -13.20 -1.59 7.08
C TRP A 155 -12.16 -1.03 6.11
N TYR A 156 -11.50 -1.90 5.34
CA TYR A 156 -10.46 -1.50 4.39
C TYR A 156 -11.02 -0.61 3.27
N ARG A 157 -12.12 -1.03 2.63
CA ARG A 157 -12.75 -0.28 1.53
C ARG A 157 -13.26 1.07 2.00
N LYS A 158 -13.95 1.13 3.15
CA LYS A 158 -14.37 2.40 3.76
C LYS A 158 -13.19 3.28 4.13
N PHE A 159 -12.08 2.71 4.60
CA PHE A 159 -10.88 3.48 4.84
C PHE A 159 -10.37 4.10 3.54
N ALA A 160 -10.20 3.30 2.48
CA ALA A 160 -9.74 3.78 1.18
C ALA A 160 -10.65 4.89 0.63
N ASP A 161 -11.96 4.66 0.59
CA ASP A 161 -12.96 5.61 0.11
C ASP A 161 -12.92 6.94 0.89
N ASN A 162 -12.91 6.86 2.22
CA ASN A 162 -12.91 8.06 3.07
C ASN A 162 -11.59 8.85 2.99
N MET A 163 -10.47 8.19 2.71
CA MET A 163 -9.19 8.85 2.52
C MET A 163 -8.98 9.34 1.08
N GLY A 164 -9.89 8.99 0.15
CA GLY A 164 -9.72 9.24 -1.28
C GLY A 164 -8.56 8.44 -1.89
N TRP A 165 -8.28 7.26 -1.35
CA TRP A 165 -7.26 6.35 -1.86
C TRP A 165 -7.83 5.49 -2.97
N ASN A 166 -7.02 5.21 -3.98
CA ASN A 166 -7.41 4.40 -5.13
C ASN A 166 -7.07 2.93 -4.86
N ASN A 167 -8.09 2.09 -4.71
CA ASN A 167 -7.92 0.67 -4.45
C ASN A 167 -7.59 -0.08 -5.75
N LEU A 168 -6.36 -0.59 -5.84
CA LEU A 168 -5.84 -1.33 -6.99
C LEU A 168 -6.25 -2.81 -6.99
N GLY A 169 -6.62 -3.36 -5.83
CA GLY A 169 -7.01 -4.76 -5.74
C GLY A 169 -6.84 -5.39 -4.35
N GLU A 170 -7.48 -6.54 -4.20
CA GLU A 170 -7.58 -7.29 -2.95
C GLU A 170 -7.32 -8.77 -3.23
N VAL A 171 -6.45 -9.40 -2.45
CA VAL A 171 -6.19 -10.85 -2.51
C VAL A 171 -6.59 -11.47 -1.19
N LEU A 172 -7.64 -12.29 -1.23
CA LEU A 172 -8.28 -12.89 -0.07
C LEU A 172 -8.15 -14.42 -0.10
N GLY A 173 -7.57 -14.98 0.97
CA GLY A 173 -7.45 -16.43 1.17
C GLY A 173 -6.03 -16.94 1.18
N SER A 174 -5.81 -18.05 1.89
CA SER A 174 -4.56 -18.79 1.85
C SER A 174 -4.35 -19.44 0.48
N GLY A 175 -3.08 -19.57 0.04
CA GLY A 175 -2.73 -20.22 -1.23
C GLY A 175 -2.90 -19.37 -2.50
N ARG A 176 -3.41 -18.13 -2.39
CA ARG A 176 -3.59 -17.18 -3.51
C ARG A 176 -2.30 -16.46 -3.92
N VAL A 177 -1.18 -17.17 -3.91
CA VAL A 177 0.15 -16.57 -4.12
C VAL A 177 0.34 -16.08 -5.55
N GLN A 178 -0.28 -16.73 -6.54
CA GLN A 178 -0.19 -16.27 -7.92
C GLN A 178 -0.96 -14.96 -8.11
N GLU A 179 -2.16 -14.83 -7.54
CA GLU A 179 -2.92 -13.58 -7.61
C GLU A 179 -2.22 -12.43 -6.87
N ALA A 180 -1.55 -12.72 -5.75
CA ALA A 180 -0.73 -11.72 -5.07
C ALA A 180 0.45 -11.27 -5.94
N HIS A 181 1.12 -12.20 -6.61
CA HIS A 181 2.18 -11.91 -7.56
C HIS A 181 1.67 -11.07 -8.74
N ASP A 182 0.58 -11.47 -9.37
CA ASP A 182 -0.02 -10.78 -10.51
C ASP A 182 -0.45 -9.35 -10.14
N LEU A 183 -1.04 -9.16 -8.95
CA LEU A 183 -1.41 -7.83 -8.43
C LEU A 183 -0.17 -6.95 -8.19
N GLY A 184 0.92 -7.53 -7.67
CA GLY A 184 2.18 -6.80 -7.54
C GLY A 184 2.73 -6.37 -8.90
N ALA A 185 2.68 -7.28 -9.88
CA ALA A 185 3.18 -7.05 -11.23
C ALA A 185 2.36 -6.03 -12.03
N SER A 186 1.10 -5.77 -11.66
CA SER A 186 0.24 -4.81 -12.37
C SER A 186 0.40 -3.35 -11.92
N ILE A 187 1.17 -3.07 -10.86
CA ILE A 187 1.34 -1.69 -10.34
C ILE A 187 2.34 -0.93 -11.19
N GLY A 188 2.04 0.34 -11.53
CA GLY A 188 2.94 1.21 -12.31
C GLY A 188 2.77 1.10 -13.83
N HIS A 189 1.74 0.39 -14.29
CA HIS A 189 1.40 0.17 -15.70
C HIS A 189 0.04 0.75 -16.08
#